data_AF-A0A1V4QZQ1-F1
#
_entry.id   AF-A0A1V4QZQ1-F1
#
_cell.length_a   1.000
_cell.length_b   1.000
_cell.length_c   1.000
_cell.angle_alpha   90.00
_cell.angle_beta   90.00
_cell.angle_gamma   90.00
#
_symmetry.space_group_name_H-M   'P 1'
#
loop_
_entity.id
_entity.type
_entity.pdbx_description
1 polymer ?
#
loop_
_entity_poly.entity_id
_entity_poly.type
_entity_poly.pdbx_seq_one_letter_code
_entity_poly.pdbx_strand_id
1 'polypeptide(L)'
;MVSSRNIISDILAFDALKETTFCLMDIDRRRLEVVGAMAESINRTRGAGARIVTTTDRRAAIDGADHVINTVGVGGFEATCKDIEVPASFGLRQVIGDTLCVGGIFRALRSPPVLLEMVRGMEQLAPEALLLNYTNPMAMHVRAVLERDRRYVYHAAMLDPNTAATLTLAEIHELVDAMFAAHGELIPPYLRAKN
;
A
#
# COMPACT_ATOMS: atom_id res chain seq x y z
N MET A 1 -1.47 9.70 -6.71
CA MET A 1 -1.60 10.74 -7.75
C MET A 1 -0.87 10.40 -9.04
N VAL A 2 0.46 10.23 -9.06
CA VAL A 2 1.21 9.95 -10.32
C VAL A 2 0.81 8.63 -10.98
N SER A 3 0.65 7.56 -10.19
CA SER A 3 0.28 6.23 -10.72
C SER A 3 -1.09 6.21 -11.39
N SER A 4 -2.13 6.76 -10.73
CA SER A 4 -3.51 6.81 -11.26
C SER A 4 -3.60 7.54 -12.61
N ARG A 5 -2.84 8.63 -12.79
CA ARG A 5 -2.80 9.37 -14.04
C ARG A 5 -2.35 8.50 -15.21
N ASN A 6 -1.22 7.82 -15.02
CA ASN A 6 -0.61 7.03 -16.08
C ASN A 6 -1.50 5.82 -16.40
N ILE A 7 -2.01 5.12 -15.38
CA ILE A 7 -2.93 3.98 -15.57
C ILE A 7 -4.16 4.38 -16.39
N ILE A 8 -4.84 5.47 -16.03
CA ILE A 8 -6.03 5.93 -16.76
C ILE A 8 -5.67 6.34 -18.19
N SER A 9 -4.59 7.09 -18.36
CA SER A 9 -4.12 7.52 -19.68
C SER A 9 -3.78 6.32 -20.59
N ASP A 10 -3.14 5.29 -20.04
CA ASP A 10 -2.70 4.11 -20.78
C ASP A 10 -3.90 3.21 -21.13
N ILE A 11 -4.83 2.99 -20.20
CA ILE A 11 -6.07 2.25 -20.48
C ILE A 11 -6.85 2.94 -21.61
N LEU A 12 -7.01 4.27 -21.52
CA LEU A 12 -7.71 5.07 -22.53
C LEU A 12 -6.93 5.28 -23.84
N ALA A 13 -5.72 4.72 -23.96
CA ALA A 13 -4.99 4.68 -25.21
C ALA A 13 -5.43 3.53 -26.12
N PHE A 14 -6.16 2.53 -25.60
CA PHE A 14 -6.65 1.39 -26.36
C PHE A 14 -8.12 1.58 -26.72
N ASP A 15 -8.45 1.48 -28.01
CA ASP A 15 -9.84 1.66 -28.49
C ASP A 15 -10.82 0.66 -27.85
N ALA A 16 -10.39 -0.58 -27.63
CA ALA A 16 -11.19 -1.63 -26.99
C ALA A 16 -11.55 -1.33 -25.52
N LEU A 17 -10.87 -0.38 -24.89
CA LEU A 17 -11.06 0.02 -23.49
C LEU A 17 -11.62 1.44 -23.36
N LYS A 18 -12.02 2.07 -24.48
CA LYS A 18 -12.84 3.28 -24.44
C LYS A 18 -14.18 2.96 -23.76
N GLU A 19 -14.82 3.99 -23.23
CA GLU A 19 -16.09 3.88 -22.49
C GLU A 19 -16.02 3.06 -21.19
N THR A 20 -14.82 2.69 -20.74
CA THR A 20 -14.59 2.06 -19.42
C THR A 20 -15.19 2.90 -18.30
N THR A 21 -15.86 2.25 -17.34
CA THR A 21 -16.17 2.90 -16.06
C THR A 21 -14.95 2.82 -15.14
N PHE A 22 -14.43 3.97 -14.72
CA PHE A 22 -13.44 4.06 -13.66
C PHE A 22 -14.12 4.42 -12.34
N CYS A 23 -14.05 3.52 -11.35
CA CYS A 23 -14.39 3.85 -9.97
C CYS A 23 -13.11 4.16 -9.19
N LEU A 24 -12.84 5.44 -8.95
CA LEU A 24 -11.70 5.92 -8.21
C LEU A 24 -12.03 5.92 -6.73
N MET A 25 -11.21 5.25 -5.94
CA MET A 25 -11.40 5.14 -4.49
C MET A 25 -10.16 5.58 -3.74
N ASP A 26 -10.36 6.46 -2.76
CA ASP A 26 -9.35 6.85 -1.78
C ASP A 26 -10.08 7.22 -0.48
N ILE A 27 -9.43 7.02 0.67
CA ILE A 27 -9.99 7.44 1.97
C ILE A 27 -9.86 8.95 2.16
N ASP A 28 -8.94 9.59 1.43
CA ASP A 28 -8.74 11.04 1.43
C ASP A 28 -9.56 11.71 0.31
N ARG A 29 -10.62 12.41 0.71
CA ARG A 29 -11.53 13.13 -0.21
C ARG A 29 -10.82 14.17 -1.07
N ARG A 30 -9.85 14.89 -0.51
CA ARG A 30 -9.13 15.94 -1.24
C ARG A 30 -8.25 15.34 -2.33
N ARG A 31 -7.55 14.24 -2.01
CA ARG A 31 -6.79 13.48 -3.03
C ARG A 31 -7.72 12.93 -4.12
N LEU A 32 -8.89 12.45 -3.72
CA LEU A 32 -9.88 11.89 -4.63
C LEU A 32 -10.46 12.95 -5.59
N GLU A 33 -10.77 14.15 -5.10
CA GLU A 33 -11.21 15.29 -5.92
C GLU A 33 -10.18 15.64 -6.99
N VAL A 34 -8.90 15.72 -6.62
CA VAL A 34 -7.80 16.01 -7.57
C VAL A 34 -7.67 14.92 -8.62
N VAL A 35 -7.69 13.65 -8.23
CA VAL A 35 -7.56 12.53 -9.17
C VAL A 35 -8.79 12.39 -10.05
N GLY A 36 -9.99 12.64 -9.53
CA GLY A 36 -11.24 12.67 -10.31
C GLY A 36 -11.23 13.76 -11.37
N ALA A 37 -10.86 14.99 -11.00
CA ALA A 37 -10.75 16.10 -11.96
C ALA A 37 -9.71 15.82 -13.06
N MET A 38 -8.59 15.21 -12.68
CA MET A 38 -7.55 14.77 -13.63
C MET A 38 -8.05 13.68 -14.58
N ALA A 39 -8.75 12.66 -14.06
CA ALA A 39 -9.32 11.58 -14.87
C ALA A 39 -10.33 12.12 -15.88
N GLU A 40 -11.20 13.03 -15.44
CA GLU A 40 -12.16 13.73 -16.30
C GLU A 40 -11.47 14.56 -17.39
N SER A 41 -10.37 15.23 -17.05
CA SER A 41 -9.58 15.95 -18.05
C SER A 41 -9.00 15.02 -19.10
N ILE A 42 -8.41 13.89 -18.70
CA ILE A 42 -7.85 12.89 -19.63
C ILE A 42 -8.95 12.32 -20.54
N ASN A 43 -10.10 11.99 -19.95
CA ASN A 43 -11.25 11.46 -20.68
C ASN A 43 -11.74 12.42 -21.77
N ARG A 44 -11.91 13.71 -21.42
CA ARG A 44 -12.31 14.76 -22.38
C ARG A 44 -11.28 14.95 -23.49
N THR A 45 -10.00 15.08 -23.13
CA THR A 45 -8.94 15.30 -24.12
C THR A 45 -8.81 14.15 -25.11
N ARG A 46 -9.07 12.92 -24.68
CA ARG A 46 -9.01 11.72 -25.54
C ARG A 46 -10.32 11.42 -26.28
N GLY A 47 -11.42 12.09 -25.93
CA GLY A 47 -12.75 11.77 -26.46
C GLY A 47 -13.14 10.32 -26.19
N ALA A 48 -12.77 9.79 -25.02
CA ALA A 48 -12.83 8.34 -24.77
C ALA A 48 -14.19 7.83 -24.28
N GLY A 49 -15.13 8.72 -23.95
CA GLY A 49 -16.48 8.36 -23.51
C GLY A 49 -16.54 7.60 -22.17
N ALA A 50 -15.44 7.57 -21.40
CA ALA A 50 -15.37 6.84 -20.14
C ALA A 50 -16.29 7.46 -19.08
N ARG A 51 -16.78 6.62 -18.16
CA ARG A 51 -17.55 7.07 -17.00
C ARG A 51 -16.64 7.15 -15.79
N ILE A 52 -16.48 8.33 -15.19
CA ILE A 52 -15.67 8.50 -13.98
C ILE A 52 -16.60 8.56 -12.76
N VAL A 53 -16.36 7.68 -11.79
CA VAL A 53 -17.03 7.63 -10.50
C VAL A 53 -15.97 7.81 -9.42
N THR A 54 -16.27 8.57 -8.38
CA THR A 54 -15.41 8.71 -7.21
C THR A 54 -16.14 8.25 -5.96
N THR A 55 -15.46 7.56 -5.06
CA THR A 55 -16.03 7.15 -3.77
C THR A 55 -14.98 7.07 -2.66
N THR A 56 -15.42 7.25 -1.42
CA THR A 56 -14.62 6.94 -0.22
C THR A 56 -14.97 5.58 0.37
N ASP A 57 -16.03 4.94 -0.14
CA ASP A 57 -16.48 3.62 0.26
C ASP A 57 -15.82 2.54 -0.62
N ARG A 58 -14.97 1.74 0.00
CA ARG A 58 -14.27 0.63 -0.65
C ARG A 58 -15.22 -0.46 -1.13
N ARG A 59 -16.30 -0.75 -0.39
CA ARG A 59 -17.27 -1.78 -0.81
C ARG A 59 -17.99 -1.33 -2.07
N ALA A 60 -18.44 -0.08 -2.11
CA ALA A 60 -19.04 0.51 -3.30
C ALA A 60 -18.08 0.56 -4.51
N ALA A 61 -16.77 0.67 -4.27
CA ALA A 61 -15.77 0.62 -5.34
C ALA A 61 -15.52 -0.79 -5.90
N ILE A 62 -15.73 -1.82 -5.07
CA ILE A 62 -15.52 -3.23 -5.44
C ILE A 62 -16.77 -3.84 -6.06
N ASP A 63 -17.96 -3.43 -5.63
CA ASP A 63 -19.25 -4.02 -6.03
C ASP A 63 -19.43 -4.05 -7.55
N GLY A 64 -19.51 -5.26 -8.11
CA GLY A 64 -19.66 -5.49 -9.55
C GLY A 64 -18.46 -5.11 -10.42
N ALA A 65 -17.27 -4.90 -9.86
CA ALA A 65 -16.07 -4.58 -10.64
C ALA A 65 -15.55 -5.79 -11.43
N ASP A 66 -15.11 -5.59 -12.67
CA ASP A 66 -14.40 -6.63 -13.44
C ASP A 66 -12.91 -6.72 -13.07
N HIS A 67 -12.32 -5.58 -12.68
CA HIS A 67 -10.90 -5.45 -12.34
C HIS A 67 -10.74 -4.51 -11.14
N VAL A 68 -9.86 -4.88 -10.21
CA VAL A 68 -9.47 -4.04 -9.07
C VAL A 68 -7.97 -3.77 -9.16
N ILE A 69 -7.60 -2.51 -9.37
CA ILE A 69 -6.20 -2.07 -9.41
C ILE A 69 -5.80 -1.51 -8.05
N ASN A 70 -5.00 -2.26 -7.29
CA ASN A 70 -4.59 -1.82 -5.96
C ASN A 70 -3.22 -1.13 -6.01
N THR A 71 -3.19 0.13 -5.57
CA THR A 71 -1.97 0.95 -5.47
C THR A 71 -1.86 1.63 -4.09
N VAL A 72 -2.53 1.08 -3.07
CA VAL A 72 -2.58 1.68 -1.74
C VAL A 72 -1.18 1.78 -1.12
N GLY A 73 -0.91 2.92 -0.50
CA GLY A 73 0.21 3.13 0.43
C GLY A 73 -0.34 3.30 1.83
N VAL A 74 -0.43 2.21 2.60
CA VAL A 74 -1.02 2.22 3.94
C VAL A 74 -0.19 3.12 4.87
N GLY A 75 -0.88 4.05 5.53
CA GLY A 75 -0.28 5.10 6.37
C GLY A 75 0.19 6.35 5.60
N GLY A 76 0.13 6.35 4.27
CA GLY A 76 0.41 7.52 3.45
C GLY A 76 1.79 8.13 3.66
N PHE A 77 1.89 9.44 3.42
CA PHE A 77 3.15 10.19 3.51
C PHE A 77 3.76 10.17 4.90
N GLU A 78 2.93 10.28 5.95
CA GLU A 78 3.41 10.27 7.34
C GLU A 78 4.08 8.96 7.74
N ALA A 79 3.51 7.81 7.32
CA ALA A 79 4.15 6.53 7.56
C ALA A 79 5.47 6.40 6.80
N THR A 80 5.55 6.93 5.58
CA THR A 80 6.80 6.97 4.81
C THR A 80 7.85 7.87 5.46
N CYS A 81 7.46 9.01 6.04
CA CYS A 81 8.39 9.81 6.84
C CYS A 81 8.95 9.00 8.01
N LYS A 82 8.10 8.29 8.76
CA LYS A 82 8.54 7.41 9.85
C LYS A 82 9.47 6.30 9.38
N ASP A 83 9.16 5.68 8.23
CA ASP A 83 9.98 4.64 7.61
C ASP A 83 11.41 5.12 7.29
N ILE A 84 11.64 6.43 7.19
CA ILE A 84 12.93 7.03 6.83
C ILE A 84 13.59 7.72 8.04
N GLU A 85 12.84 8.54 8.77
CA GLU A 85 13.33 9.38 9.85
C GLU A 85 13.68 8.59 11.10
N VAL A 86 12.88 7.57 11.44
CA VAL A 86 13.18 6.71 12.59
C VAL A 86 14.47 5.94 12.34
N PRO A 87 14.67 5.21 11.22
CA PRO A 87 15.97 4.58 10.96
C PRO A 87 17.12 5.59 10.91
N ALA A 88 16.91 6.77 10.32
CA ALA A 88 17.94 7.81 10.25
C ALA A 88 18.42 8.30 11.63
N SER A 89 17.54 8.32 12.66
CA SER A 89 17.93 8.70 14.02
C SER A 89 18.84 7.66 14.70
N PHE A 90 18.82 6.42 14.23
CA PHE A 90 19.75 5.35 14.62
C PHE A 90 20.99 5.30 13.70
N GLY A 91 21.18 6.28 12.81
CA GLY A 91 22.30 6.31 11.87
C GLY A 91 22.06 5.51 10.58
N LEU A 92 20.91 4.86 10.42
CA LEU A 92 20.53 4.11 9.23
C LEU A 92 20.01 5.04 8.14
N ARG A 93 20.86 5.32 7.15
CA ARG A 93 20.43 6.04 5.96
C ARG A 93 19.85 5.05 4.94
N GLN A 94 18.56 5.18 4.67
CA GLN A 94 17.87 4.41 3.64
C GLN A 94 17.12 5.35 2.69
N VAL A 95 16.87 4.85 1.48
CA VAL A 95 15.90 5.45 0.56
C VAL A 95 14.47 5.09 1.02
N ILE A 96 13.45 5.29 0.16
CA ILE A 96 12.03 5.04 0.47
C ILE A 96 11.76 3.69 1.14
N GLY A 97 12.54 2.64 0.83
CA GLY A 97 12.36 1.33 1.46
C GLY A 97 11.02 0.71 1.13
N ASP A 98 10.55 0.77 -0.12
CA ASP A 98 9.21 0.27 -0.49
C ASP A 98 9.06 -1.24 -0.36
N THR A 99 10.16 -1.99 -0.49
CA THR A 99 10.15 -3.44 -0.57
C THR A 99 11.10 -4.13 0.40
N LEU A 100 12.24 -3.51 0.72
CA LEU A 100 13.27 -4.04 1.62
C LEU A 100 13.71 -2.91 2.56
N CYS A 101 14.72 -3.18 3.39
CA CYS A 101 15.11 -2.32 4.52
C CYS A 101 14.05 -2.30 5.63
N VAL A 102 14.41 -1.75 6.79
CA VAL A 102 13.52 -1.66 7.94
C VAL A 102 12.22 -0.92 7.60
N GLY A 103 12.26 0.12 6.76
CA GLY A 103 11.05 0.78 6.25
C GLY A 103 10.12 -0.17 5.48
N GLY A 104 10.69 -1.00 4.60
CA GLY A 104 9.92 -1.99 3.83
C GLY A 104 9.36 -3.10 4.69
N ILE A 105 10.10 -3.53 5.70
CA ILE A 105 9.63 -4.49 6.70
C ILE A 105 8.42 -3.91 7.43
N PHE A 106 8.50 -2.68 7.96
CA PHE A 106 7.37 -2.06 8.67
C PHE A 106 6.19 -1.76 7.77
N ARG A 107 6.44 -1.50 6.48
CA ARG A 107 5.40 -1.43 5.46
C ARG A 107 4.69 -2.77 5.26
N ALA A 108 5.44 -3.86 5.29
CA ALA A 108 4.87 -5.20 5.22
C ALA A 108 3.97 -5.54 6.41
N LEU A 109 4.16 -4.91 7.57
CA LEU A 109 3.36 -5.20 8.77
C LEU A 109 2.02 -4.47 8.80
N ARG A 110 1.99 -3.23 8.30
CA ARG A 110 0.77 -2.39 8.33
C ARG A 110 -0.19 -2.66 7.17
N SER A 111 0.32 -3.18 6.05
CA SER A 111 -0.48 -3.38 4.84
C SER A 111 -1.45 -4.57 4.90
N PRO A 112 -1.11 -5.75 5.48
CA PRO A 112 -1.93 -6.95 5.41
C PRO A 112 -3.38 -6.78 5.89
N PRO A 113 -3.69 -6.09 7.01
CA PRO A 113 -5.08 -5.89 7.42
C PRO A 113 -5.96 -5.25 6.33
N VAL A 114 -5.44 -4.20 5.69
CA VAL A 114 -6.14 -3.46 4.63
C VAL A 114 -6.31 -4.32 3.38
N LEU A 115 -5.24 -5.02 2.98
CA LEU A 115 -5.24 -5.88 1.79
C LEU A 115 -6.17 -7.09 1.97
N LEU A 116 -6.16 -7.73 3.14
CA LEU A 116 -7.04 -8.86 3.43
C LEU A 116 -8.52 -8.44 3.46
N GLU A 117 -8.84 -7.29 4.03
CA GLU A 117 -10.20 -6.78 4.04
C GLU A 117 -10.68 -6.42 2.62
N MET A 118 -9.79 -5.87 1.77
CA MET A 118 -10.08 -5.64 0.35
C MET A 118 -10.35 -6.95 -0.37
N VAL A 119 -9.49 -7.97 -0.23
CA VAL A 119 -9.67 -9.29 -0.86
C VAL A 119 -10.97 -9.94 -0.40
N ARG A 120 -11.29 -9.90 0.90
CA ARG A 120 -12.59 -10.39 1.41
C ARG A 120 -13.77 -9.64 0.82
N GLY A 121 -13.63 -8.33 0.59
CA GLY A 121 -14.62 -7.52 -0.11
C GLY A 121 -14.82 -8.01 -1.54
N MET A 122 -13.74 -8.28 -2.27
CA MET A 122 -13.79 -8.83 -3.63
C MET A 122 -14.43 -10.21 -3.66
N GLU A 123 -14.04 -11.14 -2.77
CA GLU A 123 -14.65 -12.47 -2.65
C GLU A 123 -16.18 -12.40 -2.44
N GLN A 124 -16.67 -11.37 -1.75
CA GLN A 124 -18.10 -11.19 -1.46
C GLN A 124 -18.87 -10.48 -2.57
N LEU A 125 -18.28 -9.45 -3.18
CA LEU A 125 -19.00 -8.47 -4.01
C LEU A 125 -18.62 -8.54 -5.50
N ALA A 126 -17.45 -9.10 -5.81
CA ALA A 126 -16.95 -9.23 -7.17
C ALA A 126 -15.99 -10.43 -7.27
N PRO A 127 -16.47 -11.66 -7.05
CA PRO A 127 -15.63 -12.86 -6.98
C PRO A 127 -14.91 -13.20 -8.29
N GLU A 128 -15.44 -12.76 -9.43
CA GLU A 128 -14.86 -12.95 -10.76
C GLU A 128 -13.85 -11.84 -11.13
N ALA A 129 -13.67 -10.83 -10.27
CA ALA A 129 -12.82 -9.69 -10.57
C ALA A 129 -11.34 -10.06 -10.53
N LEU A 130 -10.56 -9.52 -11.48
CA LEU A 130 -9.11 -9.65 -11.46
C LEU A 130 -8.47 -8.62 -10.52
N LEU A 131 -7.70 -9.08 -9.53
CA LEU A 131 -6.89 -8.22 -8.67
C LEU A 131 -5.53 -7.93 -9.33
N LEU A 132 -5.32 -6.69 -9.74
CA LEU A 132 -4.05 -6.18 -10.23
C LEU A 132 -3.33 -5.44 -9.09
N ASN A 133 -2.60 -6.19 -8.26
CA ASN A 133 -1.94 -5.64 -7.08
C ASN A 133 -0.56 -5.06 -7.40
N TYR A 134 -0.41 -3.75 -7.21
CA TYR A 134 0.86 -3.02 -7.33
C TYR A 134 1.32 -2.43 -5.98
N THR A 135 0.74 -2.89 -4.86
CA THR A 135 1.17 -2.51 -3.51
C THR A 135 2.29 -3.41 -3.02
N ASN A 136 3.49 -2.84 -2.87
CA ASN A 136 4.66 -3.45 -2.24
C ASN A 136 4.62 -3.40 -0.71
N PRO A 137 5.39 -4.27 -0.01
CA PRO A 137 6.15 -5.44 -0.49
C PRO A 137 5.30 -6.70 -0.71
N MET A 138 5.18 -7.16 -1.96
CA MET A 138 4.28 -8.29 -2.30
C MET A 138 4.63 -9.60 -1.59
N ALA A 139 5.89 -10.03 -1.60
CA ALA A 139 6.29 -11.30 -1.00
C ALA A 139 6.17 -11.29 0.54
N MET A 140 6.52 -10.17 1.17
CA MET A 140 6.40 -10.05 2.63
C MET A 140 4.96 -9.87 3.09
N HIS A 141 4.06 -9.29 2.27
CA HIS A 141 2.63 -9.31 2.57
C HIS A 141 2.11 -10.74 2.69
N VAL A 142 2.46 -11.60 1.72
CA VAL A 142 2.05 -13.01 1.75
C VAL A 142 2.62 -13.72 2.97
N ARG A 143 3.90 -13.54 3.29
CA ARG A 143 4.52 -14.17 4.47
C ARG A 143 3.95 -13.64 5.80
N ALA A 144 3.72 -12.33 5.93
CA ALA A 144 3.14 -11.73 7.14
C ALA A 144 1.71 -12.22 7.43
N VAL A 145 0.93 -12.52 6.37
CA VAL A 145 -0.38 -13.16 6.51
C VAL A 145 -0.26 -14.60 7.02
N LEU A 146 0.75 -15.35 6.54
CA LEU A 146 0.92 -16.75 6.85
C LEU A 146 1.49 -17.01 8.25
N GLU A 147 2.44 -16.20 8.72
CA GLU A 147 3.25 -16.56 9.90
C GLU A 147 2.74 -15.96 11.22
N ARG A 148 2.00 -14.83 11.19
CA ARG A 148 1.42 -14.15 12.37
C ARG A 148 2.33 -14.04 13.61
N ASP A 149 3.64 -14.01 13.42
CA ASP A 149 4.63 -14.02 14.51
C ASP A 149 5.56 -12.81 14.41
N ARG A 150 5.55 -11.99 15.46
CA ARG A 150 6.34 -10.76 15.59
C ARG A 150 7.84 -11.03 15.52
N ARG A 151 8.33 -12.22 15.92
CA ARG A 151 9.77 -12.55 15.95
C ARG A 151 10.42 -12.48 14.57
N TYR A 152 9.68 -12.84 13.52
CA TYR A 152 10.20 -12.79 12.16
C TYR A 152 10.47 -11.35 11.67
N VAL A 153 9.88 -10.34 12.31
CA VAL A 153 10.19 -8.93 12.04
C VAL A 153 11.59 -8.57 12.48
N TYR A 154 11.97 -9.00 13.68
CA TYR A 154 13.33 -8.81 14.20
C TYR A 154 14.34 -9.56 13.32
N HIS A 155 14.05 -10.82 12.97
CA HIS A 155 14.93 -11.59 12.10
C HIS A 155 15.04 -10.98 10.69
N ALA A 156 13.95 -10.47 10.12
CA ALA A 156 13.99 -9.79 8.83
C ALA A 156 14.88 -8.54 8.88
N ALA A 157 14.81 -7.75 9.96
CA ALA A 157 15.68 -6.59 10.14
C ALA A 157 17.15 -7.00 10.34
N MET A 158 17.41 -8.10 11.06
CA MET A 158 18.76 -8.66 11.23
C MET A 158 19.37 -9.23 9.95
N LEU A 159 18.53 -9.62 8.98
CA LEU A 159 18.95 -10.17 7.69
C LEU A 159 18.96 -9.12 6.58
N ASP A 160 18.44 -7.90 6.84
CA ASP A 160 18.51 -6.80 5.90
C ASP A 160 19.97 -6.30 5.78
N PRO A 161 20.56 -6.27 4.57
CA PRO A 161 21.98 -5.96 4.39
C PRO A 161 22.39 -4.58 4.90
N ASN A 162 21.51 -3.56 4.78
CA ASN A 162 21.83 -2.22 5.26
C ASN A 162 21.79 -2.16 6.79
N THR A 163 20.74 -2.74 7.37
CA THR A 163 20.52 -2.80 8.82
C THR A 163 21.65 -3.58 9.51
N ALA A 164 21.98 -4.77 9.02
CA ALA A 164 23.02 -5.63 9.58
C ALA A 164 24.45 -5.08 9.41
N ALA A 165 24.69 -4.28 8.37
CA ALA A 165 25.99 -3.62 8.16
C ALA A 165 26.18 -2.35 9.00
N THR A 166 25.10 -1.81 9.57
CA THR A 166 25.11 -0.51 10.26
C THR A 166 24.94 -0.64 11.77
N LEU A 167 24.13 -1.60 12.24
CA LEU A 167 23.75 -1.72 13.65
C LEU A 167 24.15 -3.07 14.25
N THR A 168 24.43 -3.08 15.55
CA THR A 168 24.52 -4.31 16.34
C THR A 168 23.13 -4.95 16.53
N LEU A 169 23.07 -6.24 16.84
CA LEU A 169 21.79 -6.93 17.06
C LEU A 169 20.94 -6.29 18.17
N ALA A 170 21.58 -5.77 19.24
CA ALA A 170 20.88 -5.07 20.31
C ALA A 170 20.23 -3.77 19.81
N GLU A 171 20.97 -2.97 19.02
CA GLU A 171 20.45 -1.75 18.41
C GLU A 171 19.36 -2.05 17.36
N ILE A 172 19.43 -3.18 16.65
CA ILE A 172 18.36 -3.63 15.75
C ILE A 172 17.08 -3.95 16.52
N HIS A 173 17.18 -4.55 17.72
CA HIS A 173 16.01 -4.76 18.58
C HIS A 173 15.38 -3.42 19.01
N GLU A 174 16.19 -2.45 19.42
CA GLU A 174 15.73 -1.11 19.81
C GLU A 174 15.09 -0.37 18.64
N LEU A 175 15.70 -0.43 17.45
CA LEU A 175 15.16 0.12 16.21
C LEU A 175 13.79 -0.47 15.87
N VAL A 176 13.68 -1.80 15.88
CA VAL A 176 12.42 -2.49 15.58
C VAL A 176 11.35 -2.10 16.60
N ASP A 177 11.68 -2.03 17.89
CA ASP A 177 10.74 -1.57 18.92
C ASP A 177 10.30 -0.11 18.72
N ALA A 178 11.23 0.79 18.38
CA ALA A 178 10.95 2.18 18.07
C ALA A 178 10.02 2.31 16.85
N MET A 179 10.25 1.52 15.81
CA MET A 179 9.40 1.45 14.63
C MET A 179 7.99 0.91 14.98
N PHE A 180 7.87 -0.13 15.82
CA PHE A 180 6.56 -0.59 16.31
C PHE A 180 5.80 0.51 17.06
N ALA A 181 6.50 1.25 17.92
CA ALA A 181 5.91 2.38 18.64
C ALA A 181 5.49 3.51 17.68
N ALA A 182 6.32 3.85 16.69
CA ALA A 182 6.05 4.92 15.74
C ALA A 182 4.84 4.64 14.83
N HIS A 183 4.65 3.38 14.41
CA HIS A 183 3.52 2.98 13.58
C HIS A 183 2.24 2.72 14.38
N GLY A 184 2.36 2.31 15.66
CA GLY A 184 1.24 2.23 16.60
C GLY A 184 0.05 1.43 16.07
N GLU A 185 -1.14 2.04 16.09
CA GLU A 185 -2.41 1.41 15.68
C GLU A 185 -2.47 0.99 14.20
N LEU A 186 -1.53 1.42 13.35
CA LEU A 186 -1.44 0.94 11.97
C LEU A 186 -1.00 -0.53 11.89
N ILE A 187 -0.37 -1.05 12.94
CA ILE A 187 0.08 -2.44 13.00
C ILE A 187 -1.03 -3.31 13.62
N PRO A 188 -1.32 -4.49 13.04
CA PRO A 188 -2.35 -5.39 13.58
C PRO A 188 -2.12 -5.73 15.06
N PRO A 189 -3.18 -5.78 15.90
CA PRO A 189 -3.06 -6.00 17.34
C PRO A 189 -2.22 -7.21 17.75
N TYR A 190 -2.33 -8.32 17.01
CA TYR A 190 -1.60 -9.56 17.31
C TYR A 190 -0.08 -9.47 17.10
N LEU A 191 0.43 -8.43 16.43
CA LEU A 191 1.87 -8.15 16.31
C LEU A 191 2.36 -7.05 17.26
N ARG A 192 1.45 -6.34 17.95
CA ARG A 192 1.80 -5.19 18.82
C ARG A 192 2.24 -5.62 20.21
N ALA A 193 1.71 -6.73 20.73
CA ALA A 193 2.12 -7.26 22.03
C ALA A 193 3.57 -7.79 21.96
N LYS A 194 4.38 -7.45 22.97
CA LYS A 194 5.67 -8.11 23.21
C LYS A 194 5.37 -9.46 23.85
N ASN A 195 5.83 -10.56 23.23
CA ASN A 195 5.80 -11.89 23.84
C ASN A 195 6.88 -12.00 24.91
#